data_AF-K1TDB3-F1
#
_entry.id   AF-K1TDB3-F1
#
_cell.length_a   1.000
_cell.length_b   1.000
_cell.length_c   1.000
_cell.angle_alpha   90.00
_cell.angle_beta   90.00
_cell.angle_gamma   90.00
#
_symmetry.space_group_name_H-M   'P 1'
#
loop_
_entity.id
_entity.type
_entity.pdbx_description
1 polymer ?
#
loop_
_entity_poly.entity_id
_entity_poly.type
_entity_poly.pdbx_seq_one_letter_code
_entity_poly.pdbx_strand_id
1 'polypeptide(L)'
;MANDVVFEGKERRMPKIEKCLADNGIESLEAARDLCLSKGIDVESIVKGVQPIAFDNAVWAYTLGVALAIKSGVKTASEASAVIGQGLQAFCVPGSVAEQRNVGLGHGNLGARLLHEDTKCFAFLAGHESFAAAEGAIGIAKTANKVRKTPLRVILNGLGKDAAMIISRINGFTYVQTDYDFYTGELKVVNETKYSDGERAAVKCYGANDVLEGVAIMKK
;
A
#
# COMPACT_ATOMS: atom_id res chain seq x y z
N MET A 1 -5.96 -22.71 -26.42
CA MET A 1 -6.74 -21.58 -26.96
C MET A 1 -5.80 -20.42 -27.16
N ALA A 2 -5.88 -19.74 -28.31
CA ALA A 2 -5.08 -18.53 -28.54
C ALA A 2 -5.55 -17.47 -27.54
N ASN A 3 -4.66 -17.07 -26.65
CA ASN A 3 -4.92 -16.02 -25.68
C ASN A 3 -4.66 -14.70 -26.43
N ASP A 4 -5.72 -14.03 -26.90
CA ASP A 4 -5.64 -12.83 -27.74
C ASP A 4 -5.24 -11.58 -26.93
N VAL A 5 -5.16 -11.71 -25.62
CA VAL A 5 -4.72 -10.66 -24.70
C VAL A 5 -3.28 -10.21 -25.02
N VAL A 6 -3.08 -8.91 -25.24
CA VAL A 6 -1.77 -8.29 -25.45
C VAL A 6 -1.41 -7.45 -24.22
N PHE A 7 -0.19 -7.61 -23.70
CA PHE A 7 0.40 -6.76 -22.67
C PHE A 7 1.92 -6.87 -22.66
N GLU A 8 2.58 -5.97 -21.92
CA GLU A 8 4.01 -5.77 -21.93
C GLU A 8 4.77 -6.98 -21.35
N GLY A 9 5.63 -7.58 -22.20
CA GLY A 9 6.46 -8.73 -21.86
C GLY A 9 5.65 -9.99 -21.51
N LYS A 10 4.53 -10.20 -22.22
CA LYS A 10 3.67 -11.37 -22.14
C LYS A 10 4.44 -12.69 -22.18
N GLU A 11 5.24 -12.92 -23.22
CA GLU A 11 5.97 -14.18 -23.43
C GLU A 11 6.77 -14.64 -22.19
N ARG A 12 7.42 -13.70 -21.52
CA ARG A 12 8.24 -13.97 -20.32
C ARG A 12 7.42 -14.26 -19.06
N ARG A 13 6.14 -13.87 -19.03
CA ARG A 13 5.25 -14.00 -17.86
C ARG A 13 4.23 -15.13 -18.00
N MET A 14 3.83 -15.44 -19.24
CA MET A 14 2.75 -16.40 -19.52
C MET A 14 2.91 -17.75 -18.83
N PRO A 15 4.10 -18.41 -18.79
CA PRO A 15 4.21 -19.71 -18.14
C PRO A 15 3.80 -19.68 -16.66
N LYS A 16 4.08 -18.59 -15.95
CA LYS A 16 3.73 -18.41 -14.54
C LYS A 16 2.26 -18.01 -14.36
N ILE A 17 1.74 -17.20 -15.27
CA ILE A 17 0.32 -16.81 -15.31
C ILE A 17 -0.56 -18.03 -15.59
N GLU A 18 -0.22 -18.83 -16.60
CA GLU A 18 -0.92 -20.07 -16.97
C GLU A 18 -0.91 -21.08 -15.84
N LYS A 19 0.23 -21.24 -15.15
CA LYS A 19 0.29 -22.07 -13.94
C LYS A 19 -0.68 -21.56 -12.87
N CYS A 20 -0.67 -20.26 -12.57
CA CYS A 20 -1.58 -19.67 -11.58
C CYS A 20 -3.06 -19.84 -11.96
N LEU A 21 -3.40 -19.64 -13.23
CA LEU A 21 -4.72 -19.86 -13.79
C LEU A 21 -5.15 -21.33 -13.60
N ALA A 22 -4.31 -22.28 -13.99
CA ALA A 22 -4.58 -23.71 -13.89
C ALA A 22 -4.74 -24.18 -12.44
N ASP A 23 -3.82 -23.78 -11.55
CA ASP A 23 -3.85 -24.12 -10.11
C ASP A 23 -5.15 -23.62 -9.43
N ASN A 24 -5.76 -22.56 -10.00
CA ASN A 24 -7.00 -21.99 -9.51
C ASN A 24 -8.20 -22.31 -10.41
N GLY A 25 -8.08 -23.19 -11.40
CA GLY A 25 -9.15 -23.57 -12.33
C GLY A 25 -9.80 -22.40 -13.08
N ILE A 26 -9.04 -21.36 -13.41
CA ILE A 26 -9.49 -20.24 -14.26
C ILE A 26 -8.96 -20.52 -15.66
N GLU A 27 -9.84 -20.50 -16.66
CA GLU A 27 -9.52 -20.96 -18.01
C GLU A 27 -8.55 -20.04 -18.77
N SER A 28 -8.72 -18.73 -18.64
CA SER A 28 -7.89 -17.73 -19.29
C SER A 28 -7.93 -16.38 -18.56
N LEU A 29 -7.14 -15.40 -19.03
CA LEU A 29 -7.20 -14.03 -18.49
C LEU A 29 -8.54 -13.35 -18.84
N GLU A 30 -9.08 -13.61 -20.03
CA GLU A 30 -10.40 -13.14 -20.45
C GLU A 30 -11.49 -13.74 -19.56
N ALA A 31 -11.42 -15.04 -19.24
CA ALA A 31 -12.34 -15.65 -18.30
C ALA A 31 -12.23 -15.04 -16.88
N ALA A 32 -11.00 -14.66 -16.45
CA ALA A 32 -10.79 -13.94 -15.20
C ALA A 32 -11.47 -12.56 -15.22
N ARG A 33 -11.34 -11.82 -16.34
CA ARG A 33 -12.01 -10.52 -16.54
C ARG A 33 -13.53 -10.67 -16.53
N ASP A 34 -14.06 -11.64 -17.28
CA ASP A 34 -15.50 -11.86 -17.39
C ASP A 34 -16.10 -12.27 -16.03
N LEU A 35 -15.35 -13.04 -15.23
CA LEU A 35 -15.71 -13.31 -13.83
C LEU A 35 -15.77 -12.02 -12.99
N CYS A 36 -14.80 -11.12 -13.11
CA CYS A 36 -14.82 -9.83 -12.40
C CYS A 36 -16.02 -8.97 -12.83
N LEU A 37 -16.26 -8.87 -14.14
CA LEU A 37 -17.39 -8.11 -14.70
C LEU A 37 -18.74 -8.71 -14.29
N SER A 38 -18.87 -10.03 -14.18
CA SER A 38 -20.08 -10.69 -13.67
C SER A 38 -20.43 -10.29 -12.23
N LYS A 39 -19.45 -9.78 -11.47
CA LYS A 39 -19.62 -9.21 -10.12
C LYS A 39 -19.71 -7.68 -10.12
N GLY A 40 -19.78 -7.04 -11.29
CA GLY A 40 -19.82 -5.59 -11.44
C GLY A 40 -18.48 -4.90 -11.13
N ILE A 41 -17.36 -5.62 -11.19
CA ILE A 41 -16.03 -5.09 -10.92
C ILE A 41 -15.29 -4.88 -12.24
N ASP A 42 -15.29 -3.63 -12.71
CA ASP A 42 -14.46 -3.22 -13.84
C ASP A 42 -13.05 -2.88 -13.36
N VAL A 43 -12.18 -3.88 -13.38
CA VAL A 43 -10.80 -3.76 -12.88
C VAL A 43 -9.98 -2.78 -13.71
N GLU A 44 -10.18 -2.72 -15.03
CA GLU A 44 -9.42 -1.82 -15.90
C GLU A 44 -9.75 -0.37 -15.59
N SER A 45 -11.05 -0.02 -15.52
CA SER A 45 -11.48 1.33 -15.17
C SER A 45 -11.00 1.75 -13.78
N ILE A 46 -10.96 0.83 -12.81
CA ILE A 46 -10.43 1.12 -11.47
C ILE A 46 -8.92 1.37 -11.52
N VAL A 47 -8.14 0.48 -12.14
CA VAL A 47 -6.68 0.60 -12.21
C VAL A 47 -6.26 1.87 -12.95
N LYS A 48 -6.82 2.11 -14.14
CA LYS A 48 -6.53 3.31 -14.94
C LYS A 48 -7.14 4.58 -14.35
N GLY A 49 -8.23 4.48 -13.59
CA GLY A 49 -8.78 5.60 -12.82
C GLY A 49 -7.88 6.05 -11.68
N VAL A 50 -7.15 5.12 -11.05
CA VAL A 50 -6.14 5.43 -10.02
C VAL A 50 -4.84 5.92 -10.65
N GLN A 51 -4.37 5.27 -11.72
CA GLN A 51 -3.15 5.64 -12.42
C GLN A 51 -3.39 5.60 -13.95
N PRO A 52 -3.69 6.74 -14.59
CA PRO A 52 -4.02 6.79 -16.02
C PRO A 52 -2.93 6.27 -16.96
N ILE A 53 -1.66 6.32 -16.54
CA ILE A 53 -0.51 5.81 -17.29
C ILE A 53 -0.15 4.35 -16.94
N ALA A 54 -1.03 3.62 -16.23
CA ALA A 54 -0.80 2.22 -15.91
C ALA A 54 -0.76 1.36 -17.18
N PHE A 55 0.27 0.54 -17.27
CA PHE A 55 0.43 -0.45 -18.33
C PHE A 55 -0.62 -1.57 -18.25
N ASP A 56 -0.92 -2.20 -19.38
CA ASP A 56 -1.96 -3.23 -19.45
C ASP A 56 -1.56 -4.48 -18.63
N ASN A 57 -0.27 -4.77 -18.49
CA ASN A 57 0.19 -5.85 -17.61
C ASN A 57 -0.24 -5.66 -16.14
N ALA A 58 -0.35 -4.41 -15.66
CA ALA A 58 -0.81 -4.12 -14.31
C ALA A 58 -2.32 -4.36 -14.21
N VAL A 59 -3.09 -3.92 -15.22
CA VAL A 59 -4.53 -4.20 -15.32
C VAL A 59 -4.78 -5.70 -15.23
N TRP A 60 -4.09 -6.51 -16.06
CA TRP A 60 -4.26 -7.96 -16.06
C TRP A 60 -3.80 -8.64 -14.77
N ALA A 61 -2.75 -8.13 -14.13
CA ALA A 61 -2.29 -8.62 -12.83
C ALA A 61 -3.36 -8.42 -11.74
N TYR A 62 -3.97 -7.24 -11.69
CA TYR A 62 -5.09 -6.97 -10.78
C TYR A 62 -6.33 -7.78 -11.16
N THR A 63 -6.64 -7.92 -12.45
CA THR A 63 -7.80 -8.72 -12.93
C THR A 63 -7.68 -10.17 -12.48
N LEU A 64 -6.51 -10.78 -12.67
CA LEU A 64 -6.25 -12.13 -12.17
C LEU A 64 -6.38 -12.17 -10.64
N GLY A 65 -5.77 -11.23 -9.92
CA GLY A 65 -5.85 -11.17 -8.46
C GLY A 65 -7.28 -11.06 -7.91
N VAL A 66 -8.12 -10.24 -8.55
CA VAL A 66 -9.53 -10.06 -8.18
C VAL A 66 -10.32 -11.34 -8.49
N ALA A 67 -10.09 -11.97 -9.64
CA ALA A 67 -10.72 -13.24 -9.99
C ALA A 67 -10.38 -14.35 -8.98
N LEU A 68 -9.11 -14.42 -8.54
CA LEU A 68 -8.67 -15.33 -7.49
C LEU A 68 -9.41 -15.07 -6.17
N ALA A 69 -9.55 -13.81 -5.77
CA ALA A 69 -10.27 -13.43 -4.55
C ALA A 69 -11.75 -13.82 -4.62
N ILE A 70 -12.41 -13.54 -5.75
CA ILE A 70 -13.81 -13.94 -6.00
C ILE A 70 -13.96 -15.46 -5.89
N LYS A 71 -13.08 -16.21 -6.57
CA LYS A 71 -13.15 -17.68 -6.59
C LYS A 71 -12.85 -18.31 -5.23
N SER A 72 -11.95 -17.71 -4.46
CA SER A 72 -11.63 -18.13 -3.10
C SER A 72 -12.76 -17.84 -2.09
N GLY A 73 -13.78 -17.06 -2.48
CA GLY A 73 -14.96 -16.81 -1.65
C GLY A 73 -14.68 -16.01 -0.38
N VAL A 74 -13.56 -15.28 -0.32
CA VAL A 74 -13.13 -14.45 0.81
C VAL A 74 -14.21 -13.46 1.23
N LYS A 75 -14.26 -13.13 2.52
CA LYS A 75 -15.38 -12.37 3.10
C LYS A 75 -14.99 -10.96 3.51
N THR A 76 -13.70 -10.70 3.68
CA THR A 76 -13.20 -9.40 4.14
C THR A 76 -12.35 -8.71 3.07
N ALA A 77 -12.31 -7.38 3.12
CA ALA A 77 -11.43 -6.59 2.25
C ALA A 77 -9.95 -6.92 2.50
N SER A 78 -9.58 -7.23 3.74
CA SER A 78 -8.22 -7.62 4.12
C SER A 78 -7.80 -8.93 3.43
N GLU A 79 -8.63 -9.98 3.53
CA GLU A 79 -8.39 -11.25 2.84
C GLU A 79 -8.36 -11.08 1.31
N ALA A 80 -9.30 -10.31 0.76
CA ALA A 80 -9.32 -10.01 -0.67
C ALA A 80 -8.01 -9.35 -1.13
N SER A 81 -7.50 -8.37 -0.39
CA SER A 81 -6.22 -7.74 -0.71
C SER A 81 -5.05 -8.73 -0.67
N ALA A 82 -5.02 -9.63 0.30
CA ALA A 82 -3.97 -10.64 0.40
C ALA A 82 -3.99 -11.58 -0.81
N VAL A 83 -5.18 -12.03 -1.23
CA VAL A 83 -5.35 -12.90 -2.40
C VAL A 83 -5.03 -12.18 -3.70
N ILE A 84 -5.42 -10.91 -3.84
CA ILE A 84 -5.05 -10.09 -5.02
C ILE A 84 -3.53 -10.06 -5.21
N GLY A 85 -2.76 -10.03 -4.12
CA GLY A 85 -1.29 -10.12 -4.16
C GLY A 85 -0.75 -11.37 -4.87
N GLN A 86 -1.50 -12.47 -4.89
CA GLN A 86 -1.10 -13.69 -5.62
C GLN A 86 -1.18 -13.48 -7.14
N GLY A 87 -2.21 -12.77 -7.62
CA GLY A 87 -2.30 -12.35 -9.02
C GLY A 87 -1.15 -11.43 -9.42
N LEU A 88 -0.83 -10.44 -8.57
CA LEU A 88 0.34 -9.57 -8.78
C LEU A 88 1.65 -10.37 -8.82
N GLN A 89 1.79 -11.37 -7.94
CA GLN A 89 2.99 -12.21 -7.90
C GLN A 89 3.13 -13.07 -9.16
N ALA A 90 2.02 -13.55 -9.74
CA ALA A 90 2.03 -14.30 -10.99
C ALA A 90 2.57 -13.47 -12.18
N PHE A 91 2.40 -12.15 -12.14
CA PHE A 91 2.92 -11.22 -13.16
C PHE A 91 4.36 -10.76 -12.94
N CYS A 92 4.99 -11.12 -11.81
CA CYS A 92 6.40 -10.82 -11.57
C CYS A 92 7.27 -11.64 -12.54
N VAL A 93 8.20 -10.95 -13.23
CA VAL A 93 9.04 -11.55 -14.27
C VAL A 93 10.00 -12.58 -13.66
N PRO A 94 10.15 -13.78 -14.27
CA PRO A 94 11.11 -14.78 -13.82
C PRO A 94 12.53 -14.24 -13.70
N GLY A 95 13.19 -14.52 -12.58
CA GLY A 95 14.56 -14.09 -12.26
C GLY A 95 14.69 -12.61 -11.85
N SER A 96 13.61 -11.84 -11.86
CA SER A 96 13.65 -10.44 -11.42
C SER A 96 13.73 -10.32 -9.89
N VAL A 97 14.22 -9.17 -9.41
CA VAL A 97 14.18 -8.83 -7.97
C VAL A 97 12.75 -8.89 -7.44
N ALA A 98 11.77 -8.46 -8.24
CA ALA A 98 10.35 -8.48 -7.86
C ALA A 98 9.84 -9.90 -7.58
N GLU A 99 10.26 -10.88 -8.38
CA GLU A 99 9.95 -12.27 -8.12
C GLU A 99 10.66 -12.79 -6.87
N GLN A 100 11.99 -12.62 -6.79
CA GLN A 100 12.80 -13.13 -5.68
C GLN A 100 12.35 -12.60 -4.32
N ARG A 101 11.94 -11.34 -4.26
CA ARG A 101 11.46 -10.67 -3.04
C ARG A 101 9.96 -10.86 -2.80
N ASN A 102 9.27 -11.63 -3.63
CA ASN A 102 7.83 -11.85 -3.56
C ASN A 102 7.02 -10.53 -3.50
N VAL A 103 7.39 -9.58 -4.35
CA VAL A 103 6.86 -8.21 -4.30
C VAL A 103 5.35 -8.17 -4.50
N GLY A 104 4.78 -9.02 -5.36
CA GLY A 104 3.33 -9.09 -5.55
C GLY A 104 2.60 -9.52 -4.27
N LEU A 105 3.09 -10.58 -3.61
CA LEU A 105 2.57 -11.01 -2.31
C LEU A 105 2.77 -9.94 -1.23
N GLY A 106 3.92 -9.27 -1.25
CA GLY A 106 4.22 -8.16 -0.35
C GLY A 106 3.21 -7.02 -0.46
N HIS A 107 2.85 -6.60 -1.68
CA HIS A 107 1.83 -5.58 -1.91
C HIS A 107 0.45 -6.01 -1.40
N GLY A 108 0.04 -7.25 -1.72
CA GLY A 108 -1.23 -7.78 -1.22
C GLY A 108 -1.31 -7.81 0.30
N ASN A 109 -0.24 -8.28 0.95
CA ASN A 109 -0.13 -8.33 2.42
C ASN A 109 -0.07 -6.95 3.06
N LEU A 110 0.57 -5.97 2.41
CA LEU A 110 0.56 -4.59 2.87
C LEU A 110 -0.87 -4.03 2.86
N GLY A 111 -1.58 -4.17 1.74
CA GLY A 111 -2.99 -3.75 1.65
C GLY A 111 -3.86 -4.48 2.69
N ALA A 112 -3.66 -5.79 2.87
CA ALA A 112 -4.36 -6.58 3.87
C ALA A 112 -4.14 -6.04 5.28
N ARG A 113 -2.89 -5.74 5.65
CA ARG A 113 -2.55 -5.14 6.95
C ARG A 113 -3.21 -3.78 7.13
N LEU A 114 -3.18 -2.92 6.12
CA LEU A 114 -3.80 -1.59 6.19
C LEU A 114 -5.33 -1.65 6.32
N LEU A 115 -5.96 -2.72 5.83
CA LEU A 115 -7.40 -2.95 5.95
C LEU A 115 -7.79 -3.70 7.23
N HIS A 116 -6.83 -4.32 7.92
CA HIS A 116 -7.10 -5.10 9.14
C HIS A 116 -7.29 -4.21 10.37
N GLU A 117 -8.34 -4.44 11.15
CA GLU A 117 -8.70 -3.57 12.28
C GLU A 117 -7.62 -3.50 13.37
N ASP A 118 -6.83 -4.56 13.58
CA ASP A 118 -5.71 -4.56 14.54
C ASP A 118 -4.60 -3.59 14.18
N THR A 119 -4.47 -3.22 12.90
CA THR A 119 -3.54 -2.17 12.48
C THR A 119 -4.11 -0.82 12.91
N LYS A 120 -3.47 -0.15 13.87
CA LYS A 120 -3.93 1.15 14.39
C LYS A 120 -3.15 2.34 13.85
N CYS A 121 -1.96 2.11 13.28
CA CYS A 121 -1.08 3.15 12.80
C CYS A 121 -0.45 2.76 11.47
N PHE A 122 -0.40 3.72 10.55
CA PHE A 122 0.43 3.66 9.37
C PHE A 122 1.55 4.68 9.52
N ALA A 123 2.77 4.18 9.77
CA ALA A 123 3.96 4.98 9.97
C ALA A 123 4.80 5.03 8.69
N PHE A 124 5.06 6.23 8.21
CA PHE A 124 5.91 6.48 7.05
C PHE A 124 7.30 6.89 7.51
N LEU A 125 8.30 6.08 7.13
CA LEU A 125 9.69 6.41 7.36
C LEU A 125 10.21 7.20 6.16
N ALA A 126 10.31 8.51 6.35
CA ALA A 126 10.70 9.48 5.34
C ALA A 126 12.22 9.69 5.32
N GLY A 127 12.84 9.50 4.16
CA GLY A 127 14.19 10.01 3.84
C GLY A 127 14.17 11.46 3.32
N HIS A 128 15.32 11.93 2.83
CA HIS A 128 15.57 13.32 2.42
C HIS A 128 14.72 13.81 1.22
N GLU A 129 14.11 12.92 0.46
CA GLU A 129 13.28 13.24 -0.72
C GLU A 129 11.76 13.12 -0.46
N SER A 130 11.37 12.91 0.80
CA SER A 130 10.02 12.40 1.14
C SER A 130 8.87 13.40 1.05
N PHE A 131 9.13 14.61 0.54
CA PHE A 131 8.09 15.61 0.33
C PHE A 131 6.94 15.04 -0.53
N ALA A 132 7.27 14.34 -1.62
CA ALA A 132 6.29 13.73 -2.51
C ALA A 132 5.70 12.42 -1.96
N ALA A 133 6.47 11.68 -1.14
CA ALA A 133 6.05 10.39 -0.59
C ALA A 133 4.87 10.52 0.37
N ALA A 134 4.77 11.64 1.10
CA ALA A 134 3.72 11.90 2.08
C ALA A 134 2.31 11.99 1.46
N GLU A 135 2.15 12.56 0.27
CA GLU A 135 0.82 12.71 -0.35
C GLU A 135 0.24 11.37 -0.83
N GLY A 136 1.05 10.52 -1.48
CA GLY A 136 0.63 9.18 -1.91
C GLY A 136 0.28 8.28 -0.72
N ALA A 137 1.14 8.33 0.31
CA ALA A 137 0.94 7.73 1.62
C ALA A 137 -0.40 8.09 2.28
N ILE A 138 -0.72 9.38 2.33
CA ILE A 138 -2.00 9.89 2.86
C ILE A 138 -3.18 9.38 2.03
N GLY A 139 -3.06 9.37 0.70
CA GLY A 139 -4.09 8.84 -0.19
C GLY A 139 -4.43 7.38 0.09
N ILE A 140 -3.40 6.55 0.36
CA ILE A 140 -3.59 5.14 0.76
C ILE A 140 -4.33 5.04 2.09
N ALA A 141 -3.88 5.78 3.11
CA ALA A 141 -4.52 5.76 4.43
C ALA A 141 -5.98 6.23 4.37
N LYS A 142 -6.28 7.29 3.62
CA LYS A 142 -7.64 7.79 3.40
C LYS A 142 -8.52 6.75 2.74
N THR A 143 -8.01 6.07 1.72
CA THR A 143 -8.76 5.03 1.01
C THR A 143 -9.05 3.84 1.91
N ALA A 144 -8.06 3.37 2.68
CA ALA A 144 -8.27 2.32 3.68
C ALA A 144 -9.32 2.74 4.73
N ASN A 145 -9.26 3.98 5.21
CA ASN A 145 -10.18 4.49 6.24
C ASN A 145 -11.64 4.58 5.79
N LYS A 146 -11.94 4.55 4.48
CA LYS A 146 -13.34 4.52 3.97
C LYS A 146 -14.10 3.26 4.39
N VAL A 147 -13.39 2.15 4.61
CA VAL A 147 -13.99 0.83 4.89
C VAL A 147 -13.66 0.30 6.28
N ARG A 148 -12.86 1.04 7.06
CA ARG A 148 -12.47 0.67 8.42
C ARG A 148 -13.42 1.26 9.45
N LYS A 149 -13.58 0.56 10.58
CA LYS A 149 -14.31 1.04 11.75
C LYS A 149 -13.50 2.06 12.53
N THR A 150 -12.22 1.78 12.74
CA THR A 150 -11.28 2.71 13.37
C THR A 150 -10.28 3.23 12.32
N PRO A 151 -10.29 4.54 12.03
CA PRO A 151 -9.32 5.14 11.12
C PRO A 151 -7.89 4.89 11.58
N LEU A 152 -7.00 4.62 10.62
CA LEU A 152 -5.56 4.54 10.84
C LEU A 152 -5.03 5.88 11.31
N ARG A 153 -4.26 5.88 12.41
CA ARG A 153 -3.37 7.00 12.74
C ARG A 153 -2.28 7.07 11.68
N VAL A 154 -2.07 8.24 11.07
CA VAL A 154 -1.00 8.43 10.10
C VAL A 154 0.12 9.21 10.76
N ILE A 155 1.32 8.64 10.78
CA ILE A 155 2.50 9.33 11.30
C ILE A 155 3.62 9.38 10.26
N LEU A 156 4.38 10.48 10.29
CA LEU A 156 5.62 10.63 9.55
C LEU A 156 6.78 10.63 10.54
N ASN A 157 7.85 9.89 10.24
CA ASN A 157 9.04 9.76 11.06
C ASN A 157 10.28 9.61 10.15
N GLY A 158 11.49 9.56 10.72
CA GLY A 158 12.75 9.37 9.96
C GLY A 158 13.43 10.67 9.54
N LEU A 159 12.88 11.81 9.95
CA LEU A 159 13.39 13.14 9.67
C LEU A 159 14.13 13.71 10.90
N GLY A 160 15.11 14.59 10.68
CA GLY A 160 15.62 15.44 11.75
C GLY A 160 14.53 16.39 12.28
N LYS A 161 14.64 16.84 13.54
CA LYS A 161 13.62 17.70 14.20
C LYS A 161 13.29 18.97 13.41
N ASP A 162 14.30 19.65 12.86
CA ASP A 162 14.09 20.86 12.05
C ASP A 162 13.38 20.55 10.73
N ALA A 163 13.80 19.47 10.05
CA ALA A 163 13.17 19.04 8.80
C ALA A 163 11.70 18.63 9.02
N ALA A 164 11.41 17.92 10.12
CA ALA A 164 10.05 17.54 10.48
C ALA A 164 9.16 18.77 10.73
N MET A 165 9.65 19.79 11.44
CA MET A 165 8.92 21.04 11.64
C MET A 165 8.61 21.73 10.30
N ILE A 166 9.61 21.91 9.44
CA ILE A 166 9.46 22.58 8.14
C ILE A 166 8.46 21.82 7.25
N ILE A 167 8.62 20.50 7.13
CA ILE A 167 7.72 19.64 6.34
C ILE A 167 6.29 19.72 6.88
N SER A 168 6.13 19.71 8.21
CA SER A 168 4.81 19.84 8.83
C SER A 168 4.14 21.16 8.48
N ARG A 169 4.89 22.26 8.58
CA ARG A 169 4.38 23.59 8.26
C ARG A 169 3.99 23.72 6.80
N ILE A 170 4.83 23.26 5.87
CA ILE A 170 4.56 23.37 4.44
C ILE A 170 3.34 22.54 4.03
N ASN A 171 3.22 21.32 4.56
CA ASN A 171 2.12 20.43 4.19
C ASN A 171 0.84 20.67 5.01
N GLY A 172 0.92 21.40 6.12
CA GLY A 172 -0.20 21.62 7.04
C GLY A 172 -0.44 20.44 7.99
N PHE A 173 0.59 19.64 8.28
CA PHE A 173 0.51 18.56 9.27
C PHE A 173 0.61 19.10 10.70
N THR A 174 0.39 18.22 11.68
CA THR A 174 0.71 18.51 13.07
C THR A 174 2.15 18.10 13.36
N TYR A 175 3.01 19.06 13.70
CA TYR A 175 4.36 18.78 14.17
C TYR A 175 4.30 18.32 15.62
N VAL A 176 4.90 17.18 15.91
CA VAL A 176 5.01 16.62 17.26
C VAL A 176 6.46 16.64 17.68
N GLN A 177 6.79 17.56 18.57
CA GLN A 177 8.12 17.68 19.13
C GLN A 177 8.27 16.70 20.28
N THR A 178 9.35 15.92 20.24
CA THR A 178 9.68 14.93 21.25
C THR A 178 10.97 15.26 21.97
N ASP A 179 11.08 14.77 23.20
CA ASP A 179 12.31 14.74 23.99
C ASP A 179 12.56 13.29 24.41
N TYR A 180 13.75 12.78 24.11
CA TYR A 180 14.12 11.39 24.31
C TYR A 180 15.29 11.31 25.28
N ASP A 181 15.06 10.61 26.39
CA ASP A 181 16.09 10.34 27.37
C ASP A 181 16.91 9.12 26.91
N PHE A 182 18.14 9.37 26.47
CA PHE A 182 19.05 8.34 25.99
C PHE A 182 19.52 7.36 27.07
N TYR A 183 19.45 7.75 28.35
CA TYR A 183 19.85 6.87 29.45
C TYR A 183 18.73 5.88 29.83
N THR A 184 17.49 6.35 29.86
CA THR A 184 16.33 5.52 30.28
C THR A 184 15.55 4.93 29.11
N GLY A 185 15.69 5.49 27.91
CA GLY A 185 14.89 5.14 26.72
C GLY A 185 13.47 5.72 26.72
N GLU A 186 13.18 6.69 27.59
CA GLU A 186 11.85 7.30 27.71
C GLU A 186 11.62 8.38 26.63
N LEU A 187 10.48 8.30 25.92
CA LEU A 187 10.08 9.29 24.91
C LEU A 187 8.90 10.16 25.38
N LYS A 188 9.15 11.46 25.56
CA LYS A 188 8.15 12.47 25.94
C LYS A 188 7.74 13.30 24.74
N VAL A 189 6.45 13.65 24.67
CA VAL A 189 5.96 14.67 23.75
C VAL A 189 5.99 15.99 24.51
N VAL A 190 6.75 16.97 24.02
CA VAL A 190 6.93 18.27 24.68
C VAL A 190 6.08 19.37 24.06
N ASN A 191 5.70 19.22 22.79
CA ASN A 191 4.84 20.18 22.09
C ASN A 191 4.13 19.52 20.89
N GLU A 192 2.89 19.93 20.62
CA GLU A 192 2.16 19.61 19.40
C GLU A 192 1.69 20.90 18.74
N THR A 193 2.15 21.17 17.51
CA THR A 193 1.80 22.38 16.76
C THR A 193 1.08 22.02 15.48
N LYS A 194 -0.20 22.40 15.42
CA LYS A 194 -1.08 22.19 14.27
C LYS A 194 -0.88 23.32 13.26
N TYR A 195 -0.57 22.99 12.00
CA TYR A 195 -0.35 24.00 10.94
C TYR A 195 -1.51 24.15 9.95
N SER A 196 -2.59 23.38 10.09
CA SER A 196 -3.83 23.53 9.29
C SER A 196 -5.05 23.08 10.10
N ASP A 197 -6.27 23.27 9.60
CA ASP A 197 -7.50 22.85 10.30
C ASP A 197 -8.22 21.63 9.71
N GLY A 198 -7.72 21.07 8.60
CA GLY A 198 -8.36 19.96 7.89
C GLY A 198 -7.76 18.59 8.17
N GLU A 199 -8.09 17.61 7.32
CA GLU A 199 -7.59 16.22 7.43
C GLU A 199 -6.07 16.12 7.46
N ARG A 200 -5.36 17.08 6.87
CA ARG A 200 -3.90 17.13 6.89
C ARG A 200 -3.35 17.29 8.32
N ALA A 201 -4.05 18.02 9.18
CA ALA A 201 -3.67 18.16 10.57
C ALA A 201 -3.78 16.86 11.38
N ALA A 202 -4.53 15.87 10.90
CA ALA A 202 -4.60 14.55 11.54
C ALA A 202 -3.31 13.73 11.34
N VAL A 203 -2.46 14.12 10.38
CA VAL A 203 -1.14 13.52 10.18
C VAL A 203 -0.18 14.10 11.22
N LYS A 204 0.41 13.22 12.04
CA LYS A 204 1.41 13.61 13.04
C LYS A 204 2.82 13.38 12.50
N CYS A 205 3.58 14.46 12.35
CA CYS A 205 4.95 14.41 11.86
C CYS A 205 5.91 14.57 13.03
N TYR A 206 6.74 13.56 13.22
CA TYR A 206 7.75 13.50 14.26
C TYR A 206 9.13 13.68 13.62
N GLY A 207 9.99 14.42 14.30
CA GLY A 207 11.42 14.42 14.03
C GLY A 207 12.17 13.76 15.16
N ALA A 208 13.29 13.11 14.83
CA ALA A 208 14.17 12.42 15.76
C ALA A 208 15.59 12.97 15.63
N ASN A 209 16.31 13.03 16.75
CA ASN A 209 17.73 13.36 16.78
C ASN A 209 18.58 12.17 16.30
N ASP A 210 18.10 10.94 16.51
CA ASP A 210 18.78 9.72 16.07
C ASP A 210 17.81 8.56 15.81
N VAL A 211 18.37 7.40 15.50
CA VAL A 211 17.62 6.18 15.22
C VAL A 211 16.87 5.65 16.45
N LEU A 212 17.43 5.81 17.66
CA LEU A 212 16.82 5.30 18.89
C LEU A 212 15.52 6.04 19.20
N GLU A 213 15.55 7.37 19.14
CA GLU A 213 14.36 8.21 19.29
C GLU A 213 13.34 7.90 18.18
N GLY A 214 13.81 7.74 16.93
CA GLY A 214 12.97 7.34 15.80
C GLY A 214 12.23 6.01 16.05
N VAL A 215 12.93 5.00 16.58
CA VAL A 215 12.30 3.71 16.94
C VAL A 215 11.32 3.88 18.10
N ALA A 216 11.64 4.69 19.10
CA ALA A 216 10.75 4.96 20.23
C ALA A 216 9.43 5.62 19.78
N ILE A 217 9.49 6.53 18.79
CA ILE A 217 8.30 7.17 18.19
C ILE A 217 7.38 6.11 17.58
N MET A 218 7.92 5.13 16.84
CA MET A 218 7.11 4.09 16.18
C MET A 218 6.48 3.10 17.17
N LYS A 219 7.03 2.97 18.38
CA LYS A 219 6.49 2.09 19.43
C LYS A 219 5.32 2.73 20.19
N LYS A 220 5.06 4.03 20.01
CA LYS A 220 4.07 4.81 20.76
C LYS A 220 2.71 4.90 20.05
#